data_AF-I0YYR6-F1
#
_entry.id   AF-I0YYR6-F1
#
_cell.length_a   1.000
_cell.length_b   1.000
_cell.length_c   1.000
_cell.angle_alpha   90.00
_cell.angle_beta   90.00
_cell.angle_gamma   90.00
#
_symmetry.space_group_name_H-M   'P 1'
#
loop_
_entity.id
_entity.type
_entity.pdbx_description
1 polymer ?
#
loop_
_entity_poly.entity_id
_entity_poly.type
_entity_poly.pdbx_seq_one_letter_code
_entity_poly.pdbx_strand_id
1 'polypeptide(L)'
;MQASHASCSAFCKGGAVLVLQPRRRSPVGALVIRAASKATYEGYFSAEPAERLRLNNLSPQPGARRPNKRKGRGYGAGQGGSCGFGMRGQKSRSGSGTRPGFQGGQTPLYRQMPKLRGIAGGMSAGIPRFVTVNLRQLNEKFQEGEEVSLETLQQKNLLNLSGREASLPLKILGDGELKLSLKVHATQFSASARTKIEAAGGTIVDVAPKIKWTRALGKERKAAAEAAPKPTKTVE
;
A
#
# COMPACT_ATOMS: atom_id res chain seq x y z
N MET A 1 28.74 -12.91 -50.76
CA MET A 1 29.56 -13.55 -49.70
C MET A 1 28.98 -13.11 -48.35
N GLN A 2 27.76 -13.52 -48.00
CA GLN A 2 27.41 -14.74 -47.24
C GLN A 2 28.33 -15.01 -46.03
N ALA A 3 27.83 -14.66 -44.85
CA ALA A 3 28.17 -15.30 -43.58
C ALA A 3 26.85 -15.57 -42.85
N SER A 4 26.68 -16.81 -42.43
CA SER A 4 25.43 -17.48 -42.08
C SER A 4 25.39 -17.91 -40.62
N HIS A 5 24.19 -17.78 -40.03
CA HIS A 5 23.55 -18.63 -39.02
C HIS A 5 24.26 -19.02 -37.70
N ALA A 6 23.61 -18.67 -36.57
CA ALA A 6 23.26 -19.63 -35.52
C ALA A 6 22.14 -19.07 -34.61
N SER A 7 20.90 -19.44 -34.90
CA SER A 7 19.71 -19.26 -34.05
C SER A 7 19.51 -20.53 -33.21
N CYS A 8 19.45 -20.42 -31.90
CA CYS A 8 19.10 -21.52 -31.01
C CYS A 8 17.67 -21.33 -30.48
N SER A 9 16.77 -22.19 -30.91
CA SER A 9 15.36 -22.26 -30.49
C SER A 9 15.02 -23.69 -30.09
N ALA A 10 14.49 -23.87 -28.89
CA ALA A 10 13.57 -24.94 -28.46
C ALA A 10 13.44 -24.87 -26.92
N PHE A 11 12.38 -25.26 -26.23
CA PHE A 11 10.95 -25.52 -26.43
C PHE A 11 10.52 -26.09 -25.06
N CYS A 12 9.39 -25.69 -24.48
CA CYS A 12 8.38 -26.61 -23.90
C CYS A 12 7.23 -25.87 -23.20
N LYS A 13 6.06 -26.50 -23.29
CA LYS A 13 4.70 -25.97 -23.16
C LYS A 13 4.14 -26.13 -21.73
N GLY A 14 3.16 -25.28 -21.40
CA GLY A 14 1.87 -25.70 -20.86
C GLY A 14 1.71 -25.76 -19.34
N GLY A 15 0.93 -24.83 -18.76
CA GLY A 15 0.41 -24.91 -17.40
C GLY A 15 -1.10 -24.76 -17.40
N ALA A 16 -1.82 -25.80 -16.95
CA ALA A 16 -3.28 -25.83 -16.82
C ALA A 16 -3.73 -25.40 -15.41
N VAL A 17 -4.85 -24.68 -15.37
CA VAL A 17 -5.54 -24.18 -14.17
C VAL A 17 -6.47 -25.27 -13.63
N LEU A 18 -6.48 -25.51 -12.31
CA LEU A 18 -7.44 -26.41 -11.65
C LEU A 18 -8.27 -25.66 -10.60
N VAL A 19 -9.59 -25.69 -10.80
CA VAL A 19 -10.65 -25.25 -9.89
C VAL A 19 -11.03 -26.42 -8.97
N LEU A 20 -11.20 -26.18 -7.67
CA LEU A 20 -11.62 -27.21 -6.69
C LEU A 20 -12.99 -26.87 -6.08
N GLN A 21 -13.93 -27.82 -6.17
CA GLN A 21 -15.18 -27.85 -5.40
C GLN A 21 -15.09 -28.86 -4.23
N PRO A 22 -15.84 -28.67 -3.12
CA PRO A 22 -15.69 -29.46 -1.89
C PRO A 22 -16.57 -30.73 -1.88
N ARG A 23 -16.09 -31.81 -1.24
CA ARG A 23 -16.86 -33.07 -1.06
C ARG A 23 -17.33 -33.29 0.38
N ARG A 24 -18.55 -33.83 0.47
CA ARG A 24 -19.37 -34.15 1.65
C ARG A 24 -18.85 -35.37 2.43
N ARG A 25 -19.19 -35.42 3.73
CA ARG A 25 -18.94 -36.53 4.67
C ARG A 25 -20.04 -37.61 4.61
N SER A 26 -19.70 -38.87 4.93
CA SER A 26 -20.63 -39.88 5.44
C SER A 26 -19.91 -40.93 6.32
N PRO A 27 -20.63 -41.72 7.16
CA PRO A 27 -20.14 -42.18 8.47
C PRO A 27 -19.90 -43.70 8.63
N VAL A 28 -19.15 -43.99 9.70
CA VAL A 28 -19.00 -45.17 10.61
C VAL A 28 -19.63 -46.54 10.22
N GLY A 29 -18.78 -47.58 10.25
CA GLY A 29 -19.15 -49.01 10.32
C GLY A 29 -18.09 -49.81 11.11
N ALA A 30 -18.53 -50.88 11.79
CA ALA A 30 -17.91 -51.52 12.94
C ALA A 30 -16.75 -52.53 12.68
N LEU A 31 -16.20 -52.99 13.81
CA LEU A 31 -14.92 -53.63 14.14
C LEU A 31 -14.80 -55.13 13.81
N VAL A 32 -13.59 -55.58 13.42
CA VAL A 32 -13.08 -56.95 13.69
C VAL A 32 -11.59 -56.86 14.05
N ILE A 33 -11.24 -57.26 15.26
CA ILE A 33 -9.85 -57.38 15.73
C ILE A 33 -9.34 -58.79 15.39
N ARG A 34 -8.23 -58.87 14.67
CA ARG A 34 -7.32 -60.03 14.71
C ARG A 34 -5.90 -59.55 14.98
N ALA A 35 -5.31 -60.14 16.02
CA ALA A 35 -4.00 -59.80 16.52
C ALA A 35 -2.87 -60.34 15.64
N ALA A 36 -1.90 -59.45 15.42
CA ALA A 36 -0.47 -59.67 15.24
C ALA A 36 0.03 -60.66 14.18
N SER A 37 0.72 -60.12 13.17
CA SER A 37 2.05 -60.63 12.83
C SER A 37 2.99 -59.45 12.56
N LYS A 38 4.15 -59.50 13.20
CA LYS A 38 5.26 -58.57 13.01
C LYS A 38 5.90 -58.86 11.65
N ALA A 39 5.51 -58.08 10.64
CA ALA A 39 6.27 -57.88 9.41
C ALA A 39 6.54 -56.36 9.30
N THR A 40 7.65 -55.87 9.85
CA THR A 40 8.84 -55.45 9.08
C THR A 40 8.48 -54.45 7.97
N TYR A 41 8.22 -53.18 8.34
CA TYR A 41 9.15 -52.02 8.30
C TYR A 41 9.64 -51.53 6.92
N GLU A 42 9.27 -52.16 5.81
CA GLU A 42 9.57 -51.62 4.46
C GLU A 42 8.28 -51.36 3.69
N GLY A 43 7.79 -50.12 3.66
CA GLY A 43 6.60 -49.80 2.84
C GLY A 43 5.73 -48.61 3.25
N TYR A 44 6.16 -47.74 4.17
CA TYR A 44 5.43 -46.50 4.52
C TYR A 44 6.24 -45.24 4.20
N PHE A 45 6.97 -45.26 3.08
CA PHE A 45 7.30 -44.06 2.31
C PHE A 45 6.05 -43.64 1.50
N SER A 46 4.93 -43.44 2.21
CA SER A 46 3.66 -42.98 1.67
C SER A 46 3.20 -41.80 2.52
N ALA A 47 2.94 -40.68 1.85
CA ALA A 47 2.60 -39.40 2.46
C ALA A 47 1.42 -39.47 3.45
N GLU A 48 1.58 -38.69 4.53
CA GLU A 48 0.59 -38.27 5.55
C GLU A 48 0.23 -39.29 6.67
N PRO A 49 0.19 -38.81 7.93
CA PRO A 49 -0.98 -38.04 8.34
C PRO A 49 -0.64 -36.60 8.68
N ALA A 50 -1.52 -35.69 8.27
CA ALA A 50 -1.70 -34.40 8.92
C ALA A 50 -1.93 -34.63 10.42
N GLU A 51 -0.85 -34.62 11.21
CA GLU A 51 -0.94 -34.64 12.66
C GLU A 51 -1.80 -33.45 13.08
N ARG A 52 -2.85 -33.73 13.86
CA ARG A 52 -3.73 -32.69 14.40
C ARG A 52 -2.87 -31.61 15.06
N LEU A 53 -3.11 -30.35 14.68
CA LEU A 53 -2.44 -29.18 15.29
C LEU A 53 -2.60 -29.24 16.81
N ARG A 54 -1.49 -29.51 17.49
CA ARG A 54 -1.34 -29.49 18.94
C ARG A 54 -0.14 -28.61 19.28
N LEU A 55 -0.10 -28.08 20.51
CA LEU A 55 0.94 -27.15 20.94
C LEU A 55 2.37 -27.71 20.78
N ASN A 56 2.54 -29.03 20.88
CA ASN A 56 3.81 -29.73 20.72
C ASN A 56 4.31 -29.84 19.26
N ASN A 57 3.43 -29.66 18.27
CA ASN A 57 3.75 -29.85 16.84
C ASN A 57 3.77 -28.54 16.05
N LEU A 58 3.64 -27.40 16.72
CA LEU A 58 3.75 -26.08 16.09
C LEU A 58 5.22 -25.70 15.92
N SER A 59 5.62 -25.40 14.69
CA SER A 59 6.94 -24.85 14.38
C SER A 59 6.81 -23.65 13.45
N PRO A 60 7.72 -22.66 13.54
CA PRO A 60 7.74 -21.56 12.59
C PRO A 60 8.18 -22.05 11.21
N GLN A 61 7.71 -21.38 10.15
CA GLN A 61 8.20 -21.63 8.79
C GLN A 61 9.74 -21.51 8.75
N PRO A 62 10.46 -22.41 8.05
CA PRO A 62 11.90 -22.32 7.92
C PRO A 62 12.32 -20.94 7.41
N GLY A 63 13.25 -20.31 8.13
CA GLY A 63 13.74 -18.96 7.82
C GLY A 63 12.97 -17.80 8.46
N ALA A 64 11.78 -18.03 9.02
CA ALA A 64 11.00 -16.98 9.69
C ALA A 64 11.70 -16.42 10.94
N ARG A 65 12.42 -17.27 11.69
CA ARG A 65 13.23 -16.86 12.85
C ARG A 65 14.66 -17.30 12.65
N ARG A 66 15.56 -16.33 12.49
CA ARG A 66 17.00 -16.58 12.40
C ARG A 66 17.63 -16.42 13.79
N PRO A 67 18.48 -17.34 14.25
CA PRO A 67 19.14 -17.20 15.54
C PRO A 67 20.09 -15.98 15.53
N ASN A 68 20.01 -15.15 16.56
CA ASN A 68 20.89 -13.99 16.71
C ASN A 68 22.31 -14.43 17.09
N LYS A 69 23.32 -13.77 16.50
CA LYS A 69 24.72 -14.02 16.84
C LYS A 69 25.04 -13.47 18.23
N ARG A 70 25.39 -14.36 19.16
CA ARG A 70 25.88 -14.01 20.50
C ARG A 70 27.38 -13.73 20.45
N LYS A 71 27.75 -12.45 20.33
CA LYS A 71 29.16 -12.02 20.22
C LYS A 71 29.93 -12.29 21.52
N GLY A 72 31.24 -12.54 21.42
CA GLY A 72 32.12 -12.75 22.58
C GLY A 72 31.90 -14.10 23.26
N ARG A 73 31.64 -15.18 22.49
CA ARG A 73 31.46 -16.56 22.99
C ARG A 73 32.41 -17.52 22.27
N GLY A 74 33.71 -17.28 22.44
CA GLY A 74 34.77 -18.05 21.78
C GLY A 74 34.89 -17.79 20.27
N TYR A 75 36.01 -18.19 19.69
CA TYR A 75 36.28 -17.98 18.26
C TYR A 75 35.48 -18.92 17.35
N GLY A 76 35.15 -20.14 17.81
CA GLY A 76 34.36 -21.10 17.04
C GLY A 76 32.93 -20.64 16.73
N ALA A 77 32.38 -19.70 17.50
CA ALA A 77 31.07 -19.07 17.23
C ALA A 77 31.13 -17.92 16.19
N GLY A 78 32.31 -17.66 15.62
CA GLY A 78 32.55 -16.67 14.55
C GLY A 78 32.95 -15.29 15.06
N GLN A 79 32.13 -14.65 15.90
CA GLN A 79 32.41 -13.30 16.44
C GLN A 79 33.02 -13.41 17.85
N GLY A 80 34.28 -13.86 17.90
CA GLY A 80 35.05 -14.14 19.11
C GLY A 80 35.57 -12.90 19.85
N GLY A 81 36.85 -12.89 20.23
CA GLY A 81 37.42 -11.92 21.17
C GLY A 81 37.19 -10.43 20.83
N SER A 82 37.35 -10.03 19.56
CA SER A 82 37.14 -8.64 19.12
C SER A 82 35.69 -8.33 18.74
N CYS A 83 34.78 -9.32 18.78
CA CYS A 83 33.36 -9.18 18.44
C CYS A 83 33.08 -8.53 17.05
N GLY A 84 34.08 -8.54 16.16
CA GLY A 84 34.03 -7.94 14.82
C GLY A 84 34.39 -6.45 14.76
N PHE A 85 34.86 -5.86 15.85
CA PHE A 85 35.23 -4.44 15.91
C PHE A 85 36.69 -4.15 15.53
N GLY A 86 37.52 -5.18 15.38
CA GLY A 86 38.94 -5.05 15.04
C GLY A 86 39.84 -4.72 16.24
N MET A 87 40.94 -4.01 15.96
CA MET A 87 41.92 -3.57 16.97
C MET A 87 41.42 -2.34 17.74
N ARG A 88 42.29 -1.74 18.56
CA ARG A 88 41.98 -0.60 19.43
C ARG A 88 41.80 0.67 18.57
N GLY A 89 40.56 1.12 18.37
CA GLY A 89 40.24 2.37 17.69
C GLY A 89 38.98 3.01 18.28
N GLN A 90 38.63 4.23 17.87
CA GLN A 90 37.45 4.93 18.42
C GLN A 90 36.16 4.11 18.24
N LYS A 91 35.99 3.44 17.09
CA LYS A 91 34.81 2.60 16.78
C LYS A 91 34.75 1.28 17.57
N SER A 92 35.85 0.88 18.22
CA SER A 92 35.91 -0.35 19.02
C SER A 92 35.69 -0.09 20.52
N ARG A 93 35.59 1.17 20.95
CA ARG A 93 35.34 1.55 22.34
C ARG A 93 33.85 1.53 22.63
N SER A 94 33.49 1.29 23.89
CA SER A 94 32.13 1.45 24.37
C SER A 94 31.73 2.93 24.37
N GLY A 95 30.45 3.20 24.11
CA GLY A 95 29.89 4.54 24.10
C GLY A 95 29.28 4.95 22.76
N SER A 96 28.88 6.21 22.67
CA SER A 96 28.34 6.76 21.43
C SER A 96 29.47 6.94 20.41
N GLY A 97 29.24 6.44 19.20
CA GLY A 97 30.15 6.66 18.09
C GLY A 97 30.11 8.10 17.59
N THR A 98 30.86 8.35 16.54
CA THR A 98 30.85 9.63 15.84
C THR A 98 29.49 9.87 15.16
N ARG A 99 28.96 11.10 15.25
CA ARG A 99 27.67 11.46 14.66
C ARG A 99 27.64 11.17 13.14
N PRO A 100 26.57 10.57 12.60
CA PRO A 100 26.40 10.41 11.16
C PRO A 100 26.56 11.75 10.42
N GLY A 101 27.38 11.74 9.35
CA GLY A 101 27.71 12.94 8.57
C GLY A 101 28.91 13.75 9.07
N PHE A 102 29.60 13.34 10.14
CA PHE A 102 30.88 13.96 10.54
C PHE A 102 32.06 13.38 9.73
N GLN A 103 32.89 14.26 9.19
CA GLN A 103 34.00 13.92 8.27
C GLN A 103 35.39 14.22 8.89
N GLY A 104 35.59 13.92 10.17
CA GLY A 104 36.92 14.00 10.80
C GLY A 104 37.46 15.42 11.05
N GLY A 105 36.59 16.43 11.08
CA GLY A 105 36.98 17.84 11.23
C GLY A 105 36.87 18.65 9.94
N GLN A 106 36.77 17.99 8.78
CA GLN A 106 36.38 18.64 7.53
C GLN A 106 34.96 19.20 7.63
N THR A 107 34.71 20.34 6.99
CA THR A 107 33.37 20.92 6.85
C THR A 107 32.42 19.89 6.21
N PRO A 108 31.36 19.42 6.91
CA PRO A 108 30.50 18.38 6.37
C PRO A 108 29.74 18.79 5.10
N LEU A 109 29.40 17.80 4.27
CA LEU A 109 28.64 18.00 3.03
C LEU A 109 27.34 18.80 3.21
N TYR A 110 26.58 18.50 4.28
CA TYR A 110 25.30 19.19 4.56
C TYR A 110 25.49 20.67 4.96
N ARG A 111 26.73 21.12 5.22
CA ARG A 111 27.09 22.54 5.41
C ARG A 111 27.71 23.15 4.16
N GLN A 112 28.39 22.35 3.33
CA GLN A 112 28.97 22.81 2.07
C GLN A 112 27.90 23.13 1.03
N MET A 113 26.82 22.34 1.00
CA MET A 113 25.72 22.57 0.08
C MET A 113 24.80 23.70 0.57
N PRO A 114 24.34 24.59 -0.33
CA PRO A 114 23.33 25.58 0.02
C PRO A 114 22.00 24.90 0.38
N LYS A 115 21.22 25.55 1.25
CA LYS A 115 19.87 25.08 1.58
C LYS A 115 18.97 25.10 0.35
N LEU A 116 17.97 24.22 0.33
CA LEU A 116 16.96 24.17 -0.72
C LEU A 116 16.24 25.51 -0.87
N ARG A 117 15.90 25.85 -2.12
CA ARG A 117 15.15 27.07 -2.47
C ARG A 117 13.80 27.10 -1.73
N GLY A 118 13.35 28.29 -1.34
CA GLY A 118 12.13 28.49 -0.54
C GLY A 118 12.32 28.19 0.95
N ILE A 119 12.78 26.99 1.30
CA ILE A 119 12.97 26.57 2.71
C ILE A 119 13.99 27.47 3.42
N ALA A 120 15.07 27.84 2.72
CA ALA A 120 16.09 28.73 3.27
C ALA A 120 15.53 30.10 3.74
N GLY A 121 14.48 30.58 3.08
CA GLY A 121 13.82 31.86 3.39
C GLY A 121 12.54 31.72 4.22
N GLY A 122 12.23 30.54 4.76
CA GLY A 122 11.03 30.31 5.57
C GLY A 122 9.72 30.21 4.77
N MET A 123 9.79 30.07 3.44
CA MET A 123 8.59 29.81 2.63
C MET A 123 8.03 28.42 2.94
N SER A 124 6.71 28.34 3.14
CA SER A 124 6.04 27.06 3.39
C SER A 124 6.15 26.13 2.18
N ALA A 125 6.35 24.84 2.42
CA ALA A 125 6.43 23.84 1.36
C ALA A 125 5.09 23.72 0.62
N GLY A 126 5.15 23.40 -0.69
CA GLY A 126 3.97 23.10 -1.47
C GLY A 126 3.34 21.79 -1.00
N ILE A 127 2.10 21.86 -0.49
CA ILE A 127 1.35 20.69 -0.02
C ILE A 127 0.22 20.40 -1.01
N PRO A 128 -0.05 19.13 -1.36
CA PRO A 128 -1.16 18.76 -2.24
C PRO A 128 -2.49 19.33 -1.74
N ARG A 129 -3.31 19.82 -2.68
CA ARG A 129 -4.61 20.46 -2.40
C ARG A 129 -5.81 19.62 -2.83
N PHE A 130 -5.56 18.53 -3.54
CA PHE A 130 -6.58 17.64 -4.07
C PHE A 130 -6.16 16.19 -3.88
N VAL A 131 -7.14 15.30 -3.73
CA VAL A 131 -6.93 13.87 -3.93
C VAL A 131 -7.06 13.61 -5.42
N THR A 132 -6.04 13.03 -6.03
CA THR A 132 -5.97 12.83 -7.48
C THR A 132 -6.30 11.40 -7.87
N VAL A 133 -7.16 11.22 -8.87
CA VAL A 133 -7.48 9.92 -9.46
C VAL A 133 -7.30 9.98 -10.98
N ASN A 134 -6.70 8.95 -11.56
CA ASN A 134 -6.47 8.84 -12.99
C ASN A 134 -7.58 8.04 -13.68
N LEU A 135 -7.84 8.33 -14.96
CA LEU A 135 -8.85 7.62 -15.76
C LEU A 135 -8.59 6.11 -15.85
N ARG A 136 -7.32 5.69 -15.93
CA ARG A 136 -6.95 4.27 -15.91
C ARG A 136 -7.55 3.53 -14.71
N GLN A 137 -7.48 4.12 -13.52
CA GLN A 137 -7.98 3.50 -12.29
C GLN A 137 -9.50 3.37 -12.29
N LEU A 138 -10.19 4.28 -12.98
CA LEU A 138 -11.64 4.22 -13.12
C LEU A 138 -12.07 3.05 -14.02
N ASN A 139 -11.38 2.81 -15.14
CA ASN A 139 -11.68 1.66 -16.00
C ASN A 139 -11.54 0.30 -15.31
N GLU A 140 -10.59 0.16 -14.38
CA GLU A 140 -10.30 -1.13 -13.75
C GLU A 140 -11.35 -1.53 -12.69
N LYS A 141 -12.13 -0.58 -12.16
CA LYS A 141 -12.99 -0.77 -10.98
C LYS A 141 -14.43 -0.35 -11.15
N PHE A 142 -14.72 0.48 -12.15
CA PHE A 142 -16.08 0.91 -12.44
C PHE A 142 -16.64 0.17 -13.65
N GLN A 143 -17.97 0.12 -13.69
CA GLN A 143 -18.76 -0.40 -14.79
C GLN A 143 -19.48 0.76 -15.48
N GLU A 144 -20.01 0.52 -16.69
CA GLU A 144 -20.71 1.54 -17.46
C GLU A 144 -21.91 2.10 -16.68
N GLY A 145 -22.05 3.43 -16.68
CA GLY A 145 -23.17 4.15 -16.06
C GLY A 145 -23.05 4.42 -14.56
N GLU A 146 -21.99 3.95 -13.90
CA GLU A 146 -21.81 4.19 -12.47
C GLU A 146 -21.38 5.63 -12.12
N GLU A 147 -21.71 6.03 -10.89
CA GLU A 147 -21.36 7.34 -10.34
C GLU A 147 -20.01 7.30 -9.61
N VAL A 148 -19.11 8.19 -10.03
CA VAL A 148 -17.79 8.37 -9.43
C VAL A 148 -17.84 9.58 -8.50
N SER A 149 -17.86 9.33 -7.19
CA SER A 149 -17.78 10.33 -6.13
C SER A 149 -16.71 9.92 -5.10
N LEU A 150 -16.38 10.79 -4.15
CA LEU A 150 -15.44 10.45 -3.08
C LEU A 150 -15.89 9.24 -2.26
N GLU A 151 -17.21 9.10 -2.03
CA GLU A 151 -17.78 8.00 -1.27
C GLU A 151 -17.72 6.69 -2.04
N THR A 152 -18.07 6.69 -3.33
CA THR A 152 -18.02 5.46 -4.15
C THR A 152 -16.58 4.99 -4.37
N LEU A 153 -15.63 5.91 -4.47
CA LEU A 153 -14.20 5.58 -4.55
C LEU A 153 -13.66 4.94 -3.25
N GLN A 154 -14.15 5.37 -2.08
CA GLN A 154 -13.81 4.74 -0.81
C GLN A 154 -14.43 3.35 -0.68
N GLN A 155 -15.72 3.19 -1.02
CA GLN A 155 -16.41 1.90 -0.98
C GLN A 155 -15.72 0.84 -1.84
N LYS A 156 -15.22 1.24 -3.02
CA LYS A 156 -14.47 0.36 -3.94
C LYS A 156 -13.00 0.18 -3.54
N ASN A 157 -12.57 0.71 -2.39
CA ASN A 157 -11.19 0.69 -1.90
C ASN A 157 -10.17 1.21 -2.92
N LEU A 158 -10.58 2.16 -3.77
CA LEU A 158 -9.68 2.86 -4.68
C LEU A 158 -8.92 3.97 -3.97
N LEU A 159 -9.57 4.61 -3.00
CA LEU A 159 -8.98 5.63 -2.16
C LEU A 159 -9.14 5.26 -0.69
N ASN A 160 -8.02 5.16 0.02
CA ASN A 160 -7.98 4.99 1.47
C ASN A 160 -7.60 6.33 2.10
N LEU A 161 -8.56 7.24 2.22
CA LEU A 161 -8.31 8.59 2.72
C LEU A 161 -7.97 8.54 4.20
N SER A 162 -6.87 9.19 4.59
CA SER A 162 -6.43 9.25 5.98
C SER A 162 -5.95 10.66 6.37
N GLY A 163 -6.18 11.02 7.63
CA GLY A 163 -5.74 12.30 8.20
C GLY A 163 -6.16 13.51 7.37
N ARG A 164 -5.18 14.22 6.81
CA ARG A 164 -5.40 15.44 6.02
C ARG A 164 -6.17 15.17 4.73
N GLU A 165 -6.02 13.98 4.15
CA GLU A 165 -6.60 13.67 2.84
C GLU A 165 -8.12 13.59 2.88
N ALA A 166 -8.70 13.17 4.01
CA ALA A 166 -10.14 13.10 4.20
C ALA A 166 -10.85 14.46 4.03
N SER A 167 -10.15 15.57 4.26
CA SER A 167 -10.68 16.92 4.07
C SER A 167 -10.43 17.50 2.67
N LEU A 168 -9.72 16.80 1.80
CA LEU A 168 -9.31 17.31 0.49
C LEU A 168 -10.37 16.99 -0.59
N PRO A 169 -10.65 17.92 -1.51
CA PRO A 169 -11.53 17.68 -2.64
C PRO A 169 -10.92 16.75 -3.69
N LEU A 170 -11.77 16.11 -4.49
CA LEU A 170 -11.38 15.21 -5.59
C LEU A 170 -10.98 15.99 -6.84
N LYS A 171 -9.89 15.55 -7.49
CA LYS A 171 -9.48 16.00 -8.81
C LYS A 171 -9.21 14.83 -9.75
N ILE A 172 -9.75 14.90 -10.97
CA ILE A 172 -9.55 13.86 -11.98
C ILE A 172 -8.47 14.28 -12.99
N LEU A 173 -7.51 13.37 -13.20
CA LEU A 173 -6.39 13.53 -14.12
C LEU A 173 -6.54 12.62 -15.34
N GLY A 174 -6.15 13.13 -16.50
CA GLY A 174 -6.39 12.49 -17.81
C GLY A 174 -5.38 11.42 -18.22
N ASP A 175 -4.77 10.70 -17.28
CA ASP A 175 -3.84 9.62 -17.59
C ASP A 175 -4.59 8.30 -17.87
N GLY A 176 -4.33 7.69 -19.03
CA GLY A 176 -5.10 6.59 -19.61
C GLY A 176 -6.21 7.01 -20.58
N GLU A 177 -6.83 6.03 -21.22
CA GLU A 177 -8.04 6.18 -22.05
C GLU A 177 -9.26 5.77 -21.23
N LEU A 178 -10.40 6.41 -21.39
CA LEU A 178 -11.65 6.02 -20.75
C LEU A 178 -12.55 5.37 -21.80
N LYS A 179 -12.94 4.11 -21.60
CA LYS A 179 -13.84 3.39 -22.53
C LYS A 179 -15.28 3.35 -22.04
N LEU A 180 -15.48 3.65 -20.76
CA LEU A 180 -16.75 3.55 -20.06
C LEU A 180 -17.40 4.94 -19.99
N SER A 181 -18.70 5.00 -20.27
CA SER A 181 -19.51 6.18 -20.00
C SER A 181 -19.81 6.27 -18.49
N LEU A 182 -19.15 7.19 -17.78
CA LEU A 182 -19.29 7.37 -16.33
C LEU A 182 -19.88 8.74 -15.98
N LYS A 183 -20.58 8.83 -14.85
CA LYS A 183 -21.02 10.11 -14.26
C LYS A 183 -20.01 10.51 -13.18
N VAL A 184 -19.19 11.53 -13.46
CA VAL A 184 -18.06 11.87 -12.58
C VAL A 184 -18.35 13.14 -11.79
N HIS A 185 -18.42 13.01 -10.46
CA HIS A 185 -18.57 14.09 -9.51
C HIS A 185 -17.21 14.45 -8.90
N ALA A 186 -16.61 15.56 -9.35
CA ALA A 186 -15.36 16.04 -8.79
C ALA A 186 -15.35 17.57 -8.71
N THR A 187 -14.47 18.13 -7.88
CA THR A 187 -14.33 19.58 -7.74
C THR A 187 -13.49 20.18 -8.86
N GLN A 188 -12.51 19.43 -9.38
CA GLN A 188 -11.69 19.86 -10.51
C GLN A 188 -11.38 18.72 -11.47
N PHE A 189 -11.24 19.08 -12.74
CA PHE A 189 -10.80 18.19 -13.81
C PHE A 189 -9.62 18.81 -14.55
N SER A 190 -8.65 18.00 -14.94
CA SER A 190 -7.64 18.42 -15.90
C SER A 190 -8.26 18.60 -17.29
N ALA A 191 -7.70 19.48 -18.13
CA ALA A 191 -8.22 19.73 -19.48
C ALA A 191 -8.27 18.43 -20.32
N SER A 192 -7.23 17.62 -20.24
CA SER A 192 -7.16 16.31 -20.91
C SER A 192 -8.15 15.29 -20.36
N ALA A 193 -8.50 15.35 -19.07
CA ALA A 193 -9.54 14.48 -18.51
C ALA A 193 -10.91 14.85 -19.06
N ARG A 194 -11.25 16.14 -19.14
CA ARG A 194 -12.55 16.61 -19.63
C ARG A 194 -12.82 16.11 -21.05
N THR A 195 -11.88 16.35 -21.96
CA THR A 195 -12.00 15.93 -23.36
C THR A 195 -12.15 14.41 -23.51
N LYS A 196 -11.44 13.63 -22.69
CA LYS A 196 -11.52 12.16 -22.74
C LYS A 196 -12.80 11.61 -22.15
N ILE A 197 -13.31 12.22 -21.08
CA ILE A 197 -14.59 11.82 -20.46
C ILE A 197 -15.75 12.15 -21.41
N GLU A 198 -15.74 13.33 -22.02
CA GLU A 198 -16.75 13.74 -23.01
C GLU A 198 -16.70 12.86 -24.27
N ALA A 199 -15.50 12.53 -24.77
CA ALA A 199 -15.34 11.62 -25.91
C ALA A 199 -15.86 10.19 -25.63
N ALA A 200 -15.81 9.74 -24.38
CA ALA A 200 -16.40 8.46 -23.95
C ALA A 200 -17.92 8.54 -23.69
N GLY A 201 -18.56 9.69 -23.92
CA GLY A 201 -19.99 9.90 -23.64
C GLY A 201 -20.32 10.00 -22.15
N GLY A 202 -19.31 10.26 -21.30
CA GLY A 202 -19.49 10.45 -19.87
C GLY A 202 -20.05 11.83 -19.50
N THR A 203 -20.67 11.94 -18.33
CA THR A 203 -21.22 13.20 -17.80
C THR A 203 -20.29 13.77 -16.73
N ILE A 204 -19.94 15.05 -16.86
CA ILE A 204 -19.09 15.77 -15.91
C ILE A 204 -19.98 16.61 -14.99
N VAL A 205 -19.90 16.37 -13.68
CA VAL A 205 -20.59 17.16 -12.66
C VAL A 205 -19.56 17.85 -11.78
N ASP A 206 -19.40 19.16 -12.00
CA ASP A 206 -18.50 20.00 -11.20
C ASP A 206 -19.14 20.29 -9.81
N VAL A 207 -18.54 19.74 -8.74
CA VAL A 207 -18.98 20.02 -7.36
C VAL A 207 -18.50 21.39 -6.93
N ALA A 208 -19.43 22.27 -6.54
CA ALA A 208 -19.13 23.64 -6.17
C ALA A 208 -18.13 23.72 -4.99
N PRO A 209 -17.08 24.55 -5.08
CA PRO A 209 -16.11 24.71 -4.01
C PRO A 209 -16.69 25.46 -2.81
N LYS A 210 -16.02 25.32 -1.66
CA LYS A 210 -16.37 26.08 -0.45
C LYS A 210 -16.31 27.59 -0.72
N ILE A 211 -17.42 28.28 -0.49
CA ILE A 211 -17.56 29.71 -0.71
C ILE A 211 -16.60 30.48 0.23
N LYS A 212 -15.77 31.36 -0.36
CA LYS A 212 -14.89 32.25 0.41
C LYS A 212 -15.71 33.36 1.03
N TRP A 213 -15.52 33.62 2.32
CA TRP A 213 -16.14 34.77 2.97
C TRP A 213 -15.59 36.07 2.37
N THR A 214 -16.50 36.97 2.00
CA THR A 214 -16.20 38.32 1.53
C THR A 214 -17.03 39.32 2.34
N ARG A 215 -16.57 40.58 2.41
CA ARG A 215 -17.29 41.61 3.16
C ARG A 215 -18.70 41.86 2.62
N ALA A 216 -18.90 41.77 1.30
CA ALA A 216 -20.21 41.90 0.67
C ALA A 216 -21.17 40.76 1.11
N LEU A 217 -20.73 39.51 0.97
CA LEU A 217 -21.48 38.33 1.44
C LEU A 217 -21.74 38.38 2.95
N GLY A 218 -20.80 38.96 3.71
CA GLY A 218 -20.98 39.22 5.14
C GLY A 218 -22.08 40.26 5.43
N LYS A 219 -22.14 41.35 4.66
CA LYS A 219 -23.22 42.35 4.77
C LYS A 219 -24.58 41.75 4.40
N GLU A 220 -24.63 41.02 3.29
CA GLU A 220 -25.85 40.34 2.83
C GLU A 220 -26.34 39.32 3.86
N ARG A 221 -25.43 38.49 4.41
CA ARG A 221 -25.76 37.56 5.49
C ARG A 221 -26.23 38.25 6.76
N LYS A 222 -25.64 39.39 7.11
CA LYS A 222 -26.03 40.18 8.28
C LYS A 222 -27.41 40.81 8.08
N ALA A 223 -27.67 41.41 6.92
CA ALA A 223 -28.96 41.96 6.55
C ALA A 223 -30.04 40.86 6.51
N ALA A 224 -29.73 39.68 5.97
CA ALA A 224 -30.62 38.52 5.97
C ALA A 224 -30.89 37.99 7.39
N ALA A 225 -29.88 38.00 8.28
CA ALA A 225 -30.05 37.59 9.68
C ALA A 225 -30.86 38.60 10.51
N GLU A 226 -30.78 39.89 10.18
CA GLU A 226 -31.55 40.95 10.83
C GLU A 226 -32.99 41.03 10.32
N ALA A 227 -33.22 40.69 9.05
CA ALA A 227 -34.55 40.55 8.44
C ALA A 227 -35.26 39.23 8.80
N ALA A 228 -34.54 38.23 9.32
CA ALA A 228 -35.15 36.99 9.79
C ALA A 228 -35.92 37.24 11.11
N PRO A 229 -37.17 36.75 11.25
CA PRO A 229 -37.93 36.93 12.48
C PRO A 229 -37.18 36.29 13.65
N LYS A 230 -36.97 37.05 14.74
CA LYS A 230 -36.34 36.52 15.97
C LYS A 230 -37.14 35.31 16.45
N PRO A 231 -36.49 34.18 16.79
CA PRO A 231 -37.21 33.02 17.30
C PRO A 231 -37.90 33.42 18.61
N THR A 232 -39.23 33.54 18.57
CA THR A 232 -40.04 33.73 19.76
C THR A 232 -39.85 32.50 20.64
N LYS A 233 -39.40 32.70 21.88
CA LYS A 233 -39.32 31.62 22.87
C LYS A 233 -40.73 31.08 23.09
N THR A 234 -41.03 29.90 22.57
CA THR A 234 -42.21 29.14 22.99
C THR A 234 -41.96 28.72 24.44
N VAL A 235 -42.66 29.36 25.37
CA VAL A 235 -42.69 28.96 26.77
C VAL A 235 -43.81 27.94 26.90
N GLU A 236 -43.46 26.66 26.91
CA GLU A 236 -44.29 25.54 27.39
C GLU A 236 -43.39 24.60 28.22
#